data_AF-A0A7Y3CTE2-F1
#
_entry.id   AF-A0A7Y3CTE2-F1
#
_cell.length_a   1.000
_cell.length_b   1.000
_cell.length_c   1.000
_cell.angle_alpha   90.00
_cell.angle_beta   90.00
_cell.angle_gamma   90.00
#
_symmetry.space_group_name_H-M   'P 1'
#
loop_
_entity.id
_entity.type
_entity.pdbx_description
1 polymer ?
#
loop_
_entity_poly.entity_id
_entity_poly.type
_entity_poly.pdbx_seq_one_letter_code
_entity_poly.pdbx_strand_id
1 'polypeptide(L)'
;MRHKEFADAGAVVVGVDVDSPAQHAAMIEKLNLPFSLLSDPDRSLAIEPYDLMNLDDPRNLAIPATVVIGPHGNEIMRTVSRDYADRPFEDEVLEKLRELQLEPVEQPPPNPGAPEAGPKAMPFDELRSYFRGAKFGAKAIGLRTDNLAESDGFGALMDRYMEAVIAMFRIKRDQTNSSE
;
A
#
# COMPACT_ATOMS: atom_id res chain seq x y z
N MET A 1 5.14 -2.03 6.18
CA MET A 1 5.07 -3.20 5.28
C MET A 1 6.24 -4.11 5.57
N ARG A 2 5.95 -5.40 5.82
CA ARG A 2 6.92 -6.47 6.10
C ARG A 2 7.64 -6.94 4.83
N HIS A 3 8.12 -5.99 4.02
CA HIS A 3 8.63 -6.23 2.66
C HIS A 3 9.69 -7.35 2.57
N LYS A 4 10.65 -7.35 3.49
CA LYS A 4 11.69 -8.38 3.54
C LYS A 4 11.11 -9.78 3.75
N GLU A 5 10.02 -9.93 4.50
CA GLU A 5 9.41 -11.24 4.74
C GLU A 5 8.70 -11.79 3.50
N PHE A 6 8.20 -10.92 2.62
CA PHE A 6 7.68 -11.35 1.32
C PHE A 6 8.80 -11.88 0.44
N ALA A 7 9.91 -11.13 0.36
CA ALA A 7 11.11 -11.55 -0.37
C ALA A 7 11.68 -12.89 0.17
N ASP A 8 11.78 -13.03 1.49
CA ASP A 8 12.22 -14.26 2.16
C ASP A 8 11.26 -15.45 1.93
N ALA A 9 9.98 -15.17 1.67
CA ALA A 9 8.96 -16.17 1.30
C ALA A 9 8.87 -16.43 -0.22
N GLY A 10 9.83 -15.92 -1.00
CA GLY A 10 9.91 -16.13 -2.44
C GLY A 10 8.96 -15.27 -3.28
N ALA A 11 8.43 -14.18 -2.73
CA ALA A 11 7.53 -13.27 -3.42
C ALA A 11 8.16 -11.90 -3.69
N VAL A 12 7.90 -11.38 -4.89
CA VAL A 12 8.07 -9.95 -5.20
C VAL A 12 6.75 -9.22 -5.01
N VAL A 13 6.84 -7.97 -4.59
CA VAL A 13 5.69 -7.08 -4.37
C VAL A 13 5.65 -6.05 -5.48
N VAL A 14 4.46 -5.76 -5.99
CA VAL A 14 4.17 -4.60 -6.84
C VAL A 14 2.84 -3.97 -6.43
N GLY A 15 2.75 -2.65 -6.49
CA GLY A 15 1.47 -1.95 -6.42
C GLY A 15 0.93 -1.69 -7.82
N VAL A 16 -0.39 -1.63 -7.98
CA VAL A 16 -1.04 -1.28 -9.26
C VAL A 16 -2.16 -0.31 -8.99
N ASP A 17 -2.20 0.81 -9.69
CA ASP A 17 -3.31 1.76 -9.66
C ASP A 17 -3.37 2.59 -10.96
N VAL A 18 -4.29 3.56 -10.98
CA VAL A 18 -4.55 4.42 -12.14
C VAL A 18 -3.64 5.66 -12.22
N ASP A 19 -2.78 5.90 -11.23
CA ASP A 19 -1.88 7.05 -11.23
C ASP A 19 -0.78 6.87 -12.28
N SER A 20 -0.28 7.98 -12.81
CA SER A 20 0.77 7.98 -13.83
C SER A 20 2.14 7.55 -13.28
N PRO A 21 3.08 7.10 -14.14
CA PRO A 21 4.45 6.78 -13.72
C PRO A 21 5.16 7.93 -12.99
N ALA A 22 4.90 9.19 -13.36
CA ALA A 22 5.50 10.35 -12.69
C ALA A 22 4.94 10.57 -11.27
N GLN A 23 3.65 10.29 -11.06
CA GLN A 23 3.05 10.29 -9.72
C GLN A 23 3.58 9.15 -8.86
N HIS A 24 3.79 7.97 -9.45
CA HIS A 24 4.43 6.84 -8.77
C HIS A 24 5.86 7.16 -8.37
N ALA A 25 6.63 7.79 -9.24
CA ALA A 25 7.99 8.26 -8.96
C ALA A 25 8.00 9.17 -7.72
N ALA A 26 7.11 10.16 -7.68
CA ALA A 26 6.96 11.07 -6.55
C ALA A 26 6.52 10.34 -5.27
N MET A 27 5.68 9.31 -5.36
CA MET A 27 5.25 8.51 -4.22
C MET A 27 6.40 7.65 -3.66
N ILE A 28 7.13 6.97 -4.54
CA ILE A 28 8.27 6.12 -4.21
C ILE A 28 9.34 6.95 -3.52
N GLU A 29 9.67 8.14 -4.03
CA GLU A 29 10.62 9.07 -3.39
C GLU A 29 10.09 9.60 -2.05
N LYS A 30 8.82 10.01 -2.00
CA LYS A 30 8.21 10.56 -0.78
C LYS A 30 8.23 9.56 0.37
N LEU A 31 7.87 8.31 0.09
CA LEU A 31 7.69 7.26 1.10
C LEU A 31 8.86 6.28 1.18
N ASN A 32 9.87 6.41 0.31
CA ASN A 32 10.98 5.47 0.16
C ASN A 32 10.49 4.02 0.03
N LEU A 33 9.57 3.80 -0.92
CA LEU A 33 8.96 2.48 -1.12
C LEU A 33 10.01 1.49 -1.67
N PRO A 34 10.08 0.25 -1.14
CA PRO A 34 11.07 -0.73 -1.58
C PRO A 34 10.63 -1.56 -2.80
N PHE A 35 9.50 -1.23 -3.42
CA PHE A 35 8.91 -1.97 -4.53
C PHE A 35 8.31 -1.04 -5.59
N SER A 36 8.09 -1.58 -6.79
CA SER A 36 7.57 -0.84 -7.93
C SER A 36 6.06 -0.63 -7.87
N LEU A 37 5.60 0.48 -8.43
CA LEU A 37 4.21 0.73 -8.75
C LEU A 37 4.02 0.64 -10.27
N LEU A 38 2.98 -0.05 -10.71
CA LEU A 38 2.60 -0.22 -12.11
C LEU A 38 1.39 0.67 -12.41
N SER A 39 1.48 1.41 -13.51
CA SER A 39 0.44 2.34 -13.95
C SER A 39 -0.52 1.65 -14.91
N ASP A 40 -1.82 1.69 -14.58
CA ASP A 40 -2.92 1.20 -15.41
C ASP A 40 -4.01 2.28 -15.54
N PRO A 41 -3.69 3.43 -16.17
CA PRO A 41 -4.54 4.62 -16.14
C PRO A 41 -5.87 4.46 -16.89
N ASP A 42 -5.90 3.57 -17.88
CA ASP A 42 -7.11 3.20 -18.63
C ASP A 42 -7.79 1.93 -18.09
N ARG A 43 -7.18 1.26 -17.11
CA ARG A 43 -7.66 0.04 -16.42
C ARG A 43 -7.60 -1.22 -17.28
N SER A 44 -7.12 -1.15 -18.51
CA SER A 44 -7.22 -2.24 -19.48
C SER A 44 -6.20 -3.35 -19.25
N LEU A 45 -5.12 -3.10 -18.50
CA LEU A 45 -4.01 -4.04 -18.37
C LEU A 45 -4.11 -4.96 -17.16
N ALA A 46 -4.61 -4.46 -16.03
CA ALA A 46 -4.67 -5.20 -14.78
C ALA A 46 -6.00 -5.02 -14.05
N ILE A 47 -6.52 -3.80 -13.94
CA ILE A 47 -7.69 -3.52 -13.10
C ILE A 47 -8.95 -4.18 -13.67
N GLU A 48 -9.25 -3.98 -14.96
CA GLU A 48 -10.40 -4.60 -15.64
C GLU A 48 -10.20 -6.12 -15.82
N PRO A 49 -9.05 -6.64 -16.31
CA PRO A 49 -8.85 -8.09 -16.46
C PRO A 49 -8.93 -8.89 -15.15
N TYR A 50 -8.69 -8.25 -14.00
CA TYR A 50 -8.86 -8.87 -12.69
C TYR A 50 -10.24 -8.60 -12.08
N ASP A 51 -11.21 -8.04 -12.79
CA ASP A 51 -12.54 -7.70 -12.28
C ASP A 51 -12.49 -6.77 -11.04
N LEU A 52 -11.54 -5.83 -11.02
CA LEU A 52 -11.31 -4.90 -9.91
C LEU A 52 -11.80 -3.48 -10.22
N MET A 53 -12.66 -3.29 -11.21
CA MET A 53 -13.25 -1.97 -11.45
C MET A 53 -14.28 -1.61 -10.37
N ASN A 54 -14.14 -0.46 -9.72
CA ASN A 54 -15.19 0.06 -8.85
C ASN A 54 -16.17 0.92 -9.66
N LEU A 55 -17.23 0.28 -10.18
CA LEU A 55 -18.27 0.94 -10.98
C LEU A 55 -19.12 1.94 -10.18
N ASP A 56 -19.14 1.83 -8.86
CA ASP A 56 -19.88 2.71 -7.96
C ASP A 56 -19.07 3.95 -7.55
N ASP A 57 -17.75 3.98 -7.82
CA ASP A 57 -16.92 5.16 -7.56
C ASP A 57 -16.98 6.11 -8.76
N PRO A 58 -17.41 7.38 -8.58
CA PRO A 58 -17.51 8.35 -9.69
C PRO A 58 -16.15 8.71 -10.32
N ARG A 59 -15.04 8.31 -9.68
CA ARG A 59 -13.67 8.46 -10.19
C ARG A 59 -13.19 7.20 -10.92
N ASN A 60 -14.00 6.13 -10.95
CA ASN A 60 -13.68 4.82 -11.50
C ASN A 60 -12.34 4.29 -10.97
N LEU A 61 -12.15 4.28 -9.65
CA LEU A 61 -10.91 3.73 -9.06
C LEU A 61 -10.95 2.20 -9.05
N ALA A 62 -9.79 1.58 -8.89
CA ALA A 62 -9.73 0.15 -8.61
C ALA A 62 -10.34 -0.14 -7.22
N ILE A 63 -11.07 -1.26 -7.10
CA ILE A 63 -11.41 -1.84 -5.81
C ILE A 63 -10.09 -2.29 -5.17
N PRO A 64 -9.75 -1.84 -3.97
CA PRO A 64 -8.51 -2.27 -3.33
C PRO A 64 -8.50 -3.79 -3.16
N ALA A 65 -7.45 -4.44 -3.62
CA ALA A 65 -7.33 -5.89 -3.54
C ALA A 65 -5.87 -6.30 -3.34
N THR A 66 -5.69 -7.52 -2.87
CA THR A 66 -4.41 -8.22 -2.86
C THR A 66 -4.59 -9.52 -3.63
N VAL A 67 -3.76 -9.71 -4.65
CA VAL A 67 -3.76 -10.91 -5.48
C VAL A 67 -2.38 -11.54 -5.41
N VAL A 68 -2.33 -12.85 -5.18
CA VAL A 68 -1.09 -13.61 -5.18
C VAL A 68 -1.06 -14.48 -6.42
N ILE A 69 -0.04 -14.27 -7.22
CA ILE A 69 0.20 -15.00 -8.46
C ILE A 69 1.31 -16.01 -8.21
N GLY A 70 1.02 -17.29 -8.46
CA GLY A 70 1.98 -18.37 -8.36
C GLY A 70 3.02 -18.33 -9.48
N PRO A 71 4.12 -19.10 -9.37
CA PRO A 71 5.23 -19.10 -10.33
C PRO A 71 4.81 -19.56 -11.75
N HIS A 72 3.66 -20.22 -11.88
CA HIS A 72 3.10 -20.65 -13.17
C HIS A 72 2.08 -19.65 -13.75
N GLY A 73 1.96 -18.46 -13.15
CA GLY A 73 1.05 -17.41 -13.60
C GLY A 73 -0.41 -17.61 -13.16
N ASN A 74 -0.71 -18.64 -12.38
CA ASN A 74 -2.04 -18.87 -11.84
C ASN A 74 -2.26 -18.04 -10.56
N GLU A 75 -3.47 -17.51 -10.40
CA GLU A 75 -3.89 -16.91 -9.13
C GLU A 75 -4.03 -18.01 -8.06
N ILE A 76 -3.37 -17.83 -6.92
CA ILE A 76 -3.41 -18.78 -5.78
C ILE A 76 -4.14 -18.21 -4.56
N MET A 77 -4.32 -16.90 -4.52
CA MET A 77 -5.06 -16.20 -3.47
C MET A 77 -5.53 -14.85 -4.01
N ARG A 78 -6.74 -14.46 -3.60
CA ARG A 78 -7.30 -13.14 -3.83
C ARG A 78 -8.06 -12.70 -2.61
N THR A 79 -7.82 -11.46 -2.21
CA THR A 79 -8.65 -10.75 -1.24
C THR A 79 -9.09 -9.43 -1.86
N VAL A 80 -10.40 -9.23 -1.98
CA VAL A 80 -11.00 -7.99 -2.45
C VAL A 80 -11.55 -7.26 -1.24
N SER A 81 -11.14 -6.01 -1.07
CA SER A 81 -11.54 -5.19 0.07
C SER A 81 -13.00 -4.76 -0.08
N ARG A 82 -13.76 -4.77 1.01
CA ARG A 82 -15.14 -4.26 1.05
C ARG A 82 -15.20 -2.76 0.79
N ASP A 83 -14.20 -2.03 1.26
CA ASP A 83 -14.09 -0.58 1.08
C ASP A 83 -12.62 -0.11 1.15
N TYR A 84 -12.41 1.19 1.29
CA TYR A 84 -11.07 1.81 1.35
C TYR A 84 -10.35 1.59 2.69
N ALA A 85 -11.07 1.24 3.76
CA ALA A 85 -10.56 0.99 5.10
C ALA A 85 -10.29 -0.51 5.34
N ASP A 86 -10.98 -1.38 4.60
CA ASP A 86 -10.76 -2.81 4.57
C ASP A 86 -9.44 -3.10 3.83
N ARG A 87 -8.46 -3.67 4.52
CA ARG A 87 -7.17 -4.05 3.96
C ARG A 87 -6.80 -5.40 4.55
N PRO A 88 -6.51 -6.43 3.74
CA PRO A 88 -6.07 -7.71 4.26
C PRO A 88 -4.82 -7.54 5.14
N PHE A 89 -4.75 -8.32 6.22
CA PHE A 89 -3.56 -8.36 7.03
C PHE A 89 -2.45 -9.08 6.25
N GLU A 90 -1.25 -8.49 6.23
CA GLU A 90 -0.06 -9.07 5.57
C GLU A 90 0.22 -10.51 6.02
N ASP A 91 -0.25 -10.88 7.22
CA ASP A 91 -0.10 -12.19 7.85
C ASP A 91 -0.72 -13.31 7.02
N GLU A 92 -1.96 -13.16 6.55
CA GLU A 92 -2.65 -14.20 5.75
C GLU A 92 -1.92 -14.43 4.42
N VAL A 93 -1.43 -13.35 3.80
CA VAL A 93 -0.65 -13.42 2.57
C VAL A 93 0.68 -14.15 2.81
N LEU A 94 1.38 -13.80 3.88
CA LEU A 94 2.68 -14.40 4.23
C LEU A 94 2.54 -15.87 4.63
N GLU A 95 1.49 -16.24 5.37
CA GLU A 95 1.17 -17.65 5.66
C GLU A 95 0.99 -18.43 4.37
N LYS A 96 0.18 -17.88 3.44
CA LYS A 96 -0.07 -18.55 2.17
C LYS A 96 1.19 -18.71 1.32
N LEU A 97 2.06 -17.71 1.29
CA LEU A 97 3.33 -17.77 0.57
C LEU A 97 4.30 -18.80 1.18
N ARG A 98 4.36 -18.89 2.51
CA ARG A 98 5.21 -19.87 3.21
C ARG A 98 4.79 -21.31 2.94
N GLU A 99 3.50 -21.58 2.73
CA GLU A 99 3.02 -22.91 2.32
C GLU A 99 3.60 -23.38 0.98
N LEU A 100 3.96 -22.44 0.09
CA LEU A 100 4.52 -22.77 -1.23
C LEU A 100 5.97 -23.22 -1.16
N GLN A 101 6.66 -22.94 -0.05
CA GLN A 101 8.07 -23.30 0.17
C GLN A 101 8.99 -22.85 -0.98
N LEU A 102 8.76 -21.65 -1.49
CA LEU A 102 9.58 -21.06 -2.53
C LEU A 102 10.90 -20.57 -1.94
N GLU A 103 11.96 -20.64 -2.74
CA GLU A 103 13.25 -20.06 -2.38
C GLU A 103 13.13 -18.53 -2.25
N PRO A 104 13.85 -17.90 -1.31
CA PRO A 104 13.92 -16.46 -1.19
C PRO A 104 14.28 -15.79 -2.53
N VAL A 105 13.63 -14.66 -2.81
CA VAL A 105 13.89 -13.85 -4.00
C VAL A 105 14.43 -12.49 -3.63
N GLU A 106 15.18 -11.87 -4.54
CA GLU A 106 15.56 -10.47 -4.43
C GLU A 106 14.49 -9.61 -5.09
N GLN A 107 13.92 -8.66 -4.34
CA GLN A 107 13.04 -7.64 -4.91
C GLN A 107 13.87 -6.70 -5.79
N PRO A 108 13.54 -6.55 -7.09
CA PRO A 108 14.16 -5.52 -7.91
C PRO A 108 13.82 -4.14 -7.33
N PRO A 109 14.83 -3.25 -7.16
CA PRO A 109 14.56 -1.90 -6.68
C PRO A 109 13.64 -1.17 -7.68
N PRO A 110 12.75 -0.30 -7.20
CA PRO A 110 11.91 0.48 -8.09
C PRO A 110 12.77 1.37 -9.00
N ASN A 111 12.33 1.54 -10.25
CA ASN A 111 12.84 2.56 -11.15
C ASN A 111 11.81 3.71 -11.21
N PRO A 112 11.92 4.73 -10.34
CA PRO A 112 10.87 5.73 -10.22
C PRO A 112 10.72 6.57 -11.50
N GLY A 113 11.78 6.89 -12.24
CA GLY A 113 11.69 7.86 -13.33
C GLY A 113 11.64 9.30 -12.80
N ALA A 114 11.02 10.22 -13.55
CA ALA A 114 10.97 11.64 -13.19
C ALA A 114 9.74 11.96 -12.29
N PRO A 115 9.94 12.45 -11.06
CA PRO A 115 8.86 12.69 -10.11
C PRO A 115 8.01 13.91 -10.44
N GLU A 116 6.69 13.70 -10.50
CA GLU A 116 5.68 14.76 -10.55
C GLU A 116 4.52 14.42 -9.60
N ALA A 117 4.42 15.15 -8.50
CA ALA A 117 3.37 14.93 -7.52
C ALA A 117 2.01 15.40 -8.06
N GLY A 118 0.97 14.59 -7.88
CA GLY A 118 -0.39 14.97 -8.24
C GLY A 118 -0.91 16.18 -7.44
N PRO A 119 -1.95 16.89 -7.92
CA PRO A 119 -2.42 18.16 -7.33
C PRO A 119 -2.96 18.03 -5.91
N LYS A 120 -3.31 16.81 -5.47
CA LYS A 120 -3.80 16.50 -4.12
C LYS A 120 -2.78 15.73 -3.28
N ALA A 121 -1.53 15.63 -3.74
CA ALA A 121 -0.49 14.89 -3.04
C ALA A 121 -0.20 15.56 -1.70
N MET A 122 -0.37 14.80 -0.62
CA MET A 122 -0.04 15.28 0.71
C MET A 122 1.49 15.37 0.90
N PRO A 123 2.01 16.50 1.42
CA PRO A 123 3.40 16.62 1.87
C PRO A 123 3.75 15.58 2.92
N PHE A 124 5.01 15.13 2.95
CA PHE A 124 5.45 14.05 3.84
C PHE A 124 5.34 14.43 5.34
N ASP A 125 5.59 15.70 5.67
CA ASP A 125 5.46 16.28 7.00
C ASP A 125 4.04 16.43 7.51
N GLU A 126 3.07 16.52 6.60
CA GLU A 126 1.66 16.55 6.96
C GLU A 126 1.04 15.16 7.20
N LEU A 127 1.72 14.07 6.79
CA LEU A 127 1.19 12.71 6.94
C LEU A 127 0.91 12.35 8.41
N ARG A 128 1.72 12.86 9.36
CA ARG A 128 1.48 12.61 10.80
C ARG A 128 0.17 13.24 11.26
N SER A 129 -0.07 14.49 10.88
CA SER A 129 -1.29 15.22 11.21
C SER A 129 -2.51 14.52 10.61
N TYR A 130 -2.40 14.09 9.35
CA TYR A 130 -3.45 13.38 8.64
C TYR A 130 -3.83 12.05 9.31
N PHE A 131 -2.87 11.16 9.58
CA PHE A 131 -3.17 9.87 10.20
C PHE A 131 -3.72 10.02 11.62
N ARG A 132 -3.24 11.01 12.39
CA ARG A 132 -3.80 11.34 13.70
C ARG A 132 -5.26 11.78 13.60
N GLY A 133 -5.58 12.64 12.63
CA GLY A 133 -6.94 13.10 12.36
C GLY A 133 -7.86 11.95 11.92
N ALA A 134 -7.40 11.11 11.00
CA ALA A 134 -8.12 9.94 10.52
C ALA A 134 -8.44 8.96 11.66
N LYS A 135 -7.45 8.63 12.51
CA LYS A 135 -7.65 7.80 13.70
C LYS A 135 -8.66 8.40 14.67
N PHE A 136 -8.54 9.69 14.96
CA PHE A 136 -9.45 10.39 15.86
C PHE A 136 -10.89 10.36 15.32
N GLY A 137 -11.08 10.66 14.03
CA GLY A 137 -12.37 10.64 13.36
C GLY A 137 -13.03 9.26 13.42
N ALA A 138 -12.28 8.21 13.08
CA ALA A 138 -12.76 6.83 13.16
C ALA A 138 -13.24 6.49 14.58
N LYS A 139 -12.40 6.72 15.61
CA LYS A 139 -12.76 6.46 17.01
C LYS A 139 -13.98 7.26 17.48
N ALA A 140 -14.06 8.53 17.11
CA ALA A 140 -15.18 9.38 17.48
C ALA A 140 -16.51 8.89 16.87
N ILE A 141 -16.48 8.36 15.64
CA ILE A 141 -17.66 7.79 14.98
C ILE A 141 -18.00 6.42 15.57
N GLY A 142 -17.02 5.53 15.74
CA GLY A 142 -17.25 4.19 16.29
C GLY A 142 -17.90 4.21 17.68
N LEU A 143 -17.51 5.16 18.54
CA LEU A 143 -18.14 5.40 19.84
C LEU A 143 -19.61 5.85 19.77
N ARG A 144 -20.10 6.24 18.59
CA ARG A 144 -21.48 6.74 18.37
C ARG A 144 -22.35 5.79 17.56
N THR A 145 -21.77 4.82 16.85
CA THR A 145 -22.48 3.94 15.90
C THR A 145 -22.49 2.47 16.31
N ASP A 146 -22.06 2.14 17.54
CA ASP A 146 -21.87 0.77 18.05
C ASP A 146 -20.96 -0.11 17.17
N ASN A 147 -20.15 0.51 16.29
CA ASN A 147 -19.22 -0.17 15.39
C ASN A 147 -17.77 -0.05 15.87
N LEU A 148 -17.55 -0.43 17.13
CA LEU A 148 -16.25 -0.27 17.79
C LEU A 148 -15.16 -1.15 17.19
N ALA A 149 -15.50 -2.39 16.80
CA ALA A 149 -14.52 -3.32 16.25
C ALA A 149 -13.89 -2.81 14.95
N GLU A 150 -14.70 -2.29 14.03
CA GLU A 150 -14.21 -1.72 12.77
C GLU A 150 -13.40 -0.45 13.01
N SER A 151 -13.90 0.44 13.89
CA SER A 151 -13.18 1.65 14.28
C SER A 151 -11.83 1.36 14.95
N ASP A 152 -11.74 0.33 15.77
CA ASP A 152 -10.49 -0.06 16.43
C ASP A 152 -9.52 -0.69 15.44
N GLY A 153 -10.02 -1.52 14.50
CA GLY A 153 -9.23 -2.06 13.39
C GLY A 153 -8.61 -0.94 12.54
N PHE A 154 -9.42 0.04 12.12
CA PHE A 154 -8.92 1.20 11.38
C PHE A 154 -7.97 2.06 12.22
N GLY A 155 -8.26 2.24 13.52
CA GLY A 155 -7.38 2.96 14.44
C GLY A 155 -6.00 2.31 14.55
N ALA A 156 -5.94 0.98 14.64
CA ALA A 156 -4.71 0.22 14.67
C ALA A 156 -3.94 0.30 13.33
N LEU A 157 -4.65 0.34 12.20
CA LEU A 157 -4.02 0.59 10.89
C LEU A 157 -3.34 1.97 10.84
N MET A 158 -4.03 3.02 11.31
CA MET A 158 -3.46 4.37 11.38
C MET A 158 -2.23 4.43 12.30
N ASP A 159 -2.22 3.69 13.41
CA ASP A 159 -1.06 3.58 14.29
C ASP A 159 0.16 3.01 13.55
N ARG A 160 -0.01 1.91 12.79
CA ARG A 160 1.05 1.34 11.97
C ARG A 160 1.59 2.33 10.93
N TYR A 161 0.71 3.09 10.28
CA TYR A 161 1.14 4.12 9.33
C TYR A 161 1.90 5.26 9.99
N MET A 162 1.48 5.70 11.18
CA MET A 162 2.21 6.70 11.96
C MET A 162 3.60 6.20 12.37
N GLU A 163 3.72 4.95 12.81
CA GLU A 163 5.02 4.33 13.14
C GLU A 163 5.94 4.30 11.92
N ALA A 164 5.44 3.92 10.75
CA ALA A 164 6.18 3.92 9.50
C ALA A 164 6.65 5.34 9.12
N VAL A 165 5.78 6.35 9.23
CA VAL A 165 6.15 7.75 8.99
C VAL A 165 7.22 8.22 9.97
N ILE A 166 7.10 7.88 11.26
CA ILE A 166 8.09 8.23 12.29
C ILE A 166 9.44 7.60 11.98
N ALA A 167 9.48 6.32 11.61
CA ALA A 167 10.69 5.63 11.21
C ALA A 167 11.34 6.30 10.00
N MET A 168 10.54 6.65 8.99
CA MET A 168 11.01 7.31 7.78
C MET A 168 11.56 8.73 8.04
N PHE A 169 10.97 9.47 8.97
CA PHE A 169 11.52 10.75 9.43
C PHE A 169 12.94 10.63 10.00
N ARG A 170 13.20 9.56 10.76
CA ARG A 170 14.53 9.29 11.31
C ARG A 170 15.52 9.00 10.19
N ILE A 171 15.15 8.14 9.24
CA ILE A 171 15.98 7.80 8.07
C ILE A 171 16.34 9.06 7.28
N LYS A 172 15.34 9.88 6.92
CA LYS A 172 15.57 11.10 6.12
C LYS A 172 16.47 12.10 6.85
N ARG A 173 16.27 12.30 8.15
CA ARG A 173 17.14 13.17 8.96
C ARG A 173 18.58 12.66 9.00
N ASP A 174 18.78 11.35 9.18
CA ASP A 174 20.12 10.77 9.30
C ASP A 174 20.86 10.79 7.94
N GLN A 175 20.13 10.72 6.81
CA GLN A 175 20.67 10.93 5.45
C GLN A 175 21.12 12.38 5.20
N THR A 176 20.35 13.36 5.65
CA THR A 176 20.72 14.79 5.56
C THR A 176 22.00 15.07 6.35
N ASN A 177 22.11 14.55 7.58
CA ASN A 177 23.28 14.75 8.44
C ASN A 177 24.54 14.00 7.98
N SER A 178 24.42 12.99 7.10
CA SER A 178 25.57 12.23 6.57
C SER A 178 26.11 12.81 5.26
N SER A 179 25.43 13.83 4.72
CA SER A 179 25.78 14.51 3.47
C SER A 179 26.38 15.90 3.70
N GLU A 180 26.55 16.29 4.97
CA GLU A 180 27.29 17.48 5.46
C GLU A 180 28.66 17.07 6.02
#